data_AF-A0A800F8C1-F1
#
_entry.id   AF-A0A800F8C1-F1
#
_cell.length_a   1.000
_cell.length_b   1.000
_cell.length_c   1.000
_cell.angle_alpha   90.00
_cell.angle_beta   90.00
_cell.angle_gamma   90.00
#
_symmetry.space_group_name_H-M   'P 1'
#
loop_
_entity.id
_entity.type
_entity.pdbx_description
1 polymer ?
#
loop_
_entity_poly.entity_id
_entity_poly.type
_entity_poly.pdbx_seq_one_letter_code
_entity_poly.pdbx_strand_id
1 'polypeptide(L)'
;MQRRARFVAVRRGRELDELRVAVLGPPAAVVGDGAHRRTGQRPQERPGAHTDAVVGLVEQRLFSDGCQTMLLVGDQVRHGLNGDLAFTPEDRTENIRRVGEVALLFFLQGNIVICTFVSPFQEDRQRVRDLLPAGRFVEVFVDTPLEECERRDPKGLYARARKGEIAHMTGISSPYEAPQDAEIRVETIGKGLEECVEEVIGALRELGRGEEPQ
;
A
#
# COMPACT_ATOMS: atom_id res chain seq x y z
N MET A 1 44.79 -15.11 6.67
CA MET A 1 44.62 -16.50 6.20
C MET A 1 43.14 -16.71 5.95
N GLN A 2 42.78 -16.78 4.67
CA GLN A 2 41.42 -16.79 4.13
C GLN A 2 40.69 -18.11 4.47
N ARG A 3 39.41 -18.01 4.83
CA ARG A 3 38.39 -19.03 4.52
C ARG A 3 37.05 -18.33 4.32
N ARG A 4 36.47 -18.47 3.12
CA ARG A 4 35.14 -19.08 2.93
C ARG A 4 34.81 -19.20 1.43
N ALA A 5 33.96 -20.20 1.18
CA ALA A 5 33.76 -20.92 -0.06
C ALA A 5 32.95 -20.15 -1.12
N ARG A 6 33.03 -20.64 -2.36
CA ARG A 6 32.25 -20.23 -3.53
C ARG A 6 30.98 -21.09 -3.72
N PHE A 7 30.02 -20.50 -4.46
CA PHE A 7 28.82 -21.03 -5.14
C PHE A 7 27.56 -21.17 -4.26
N VAL A 8 26.36 -20.71 -4.68
CA VAL A 8 25.63 -20.94 -5.94
C VAL A 8 24.85 -19.71 -6.43
N ALA A 9 24.73 -19.54 -7.75
CA ALA A 9 23.87 -18.56 -8.43
C ALA A 9 22.46 -19.15 -8.70
N VAL A 10 21.39 -18.36 -8.52
CA VAL A 10 20.07 -18.60 -9.15
C VAL A 10 19.40 -17.26 -9.53
N ARG A 11 19.09 -17.11 -10.84
CA ARG A 11 18.16 -16.13 -11.42
C ARG A 11 16.75 -16.32 -10.86
N ARG A 12 15.98 -15.24 -10.70
CA ARG A 12 14.65 -15.01 -11.32
C ARG A 12 14.05 -13.69 -10.83
N GLY A 13 13.45 -12.95 -11.76
CA GLY A 13 12.79 -11.67 -11.53
C GLY A 13 11.72 -11.80 -10.46
N ARG A 14 11.58 -10.75 -9.66
CA ARG A 14 10.47 -10.55 -8.75
C ARG A 14 9.89 -9.19 -9.11
N GLU A 15 8.87 -9.21 -9.94
CA GLU A 15 8.03 -8.06 -10.31
C GLU A 15 6.71 -8.19 -9.56
N LEU A 16 6.03 -7.08 -9.26
CA LEU A 16 5.27 -6.92 -8.02
C LEU A 16 3.83 -6.48 -8.24
N ASP A 17 2.92 -6.95 -7.37
CA ASP A 17 1.61 -6.32 -7.17
C ASP A 17 1.74 -5.15 -6.18
N GLU A 18 1.29 -3.99 -6.66
CA GLU A 18 0.70 -2.83 -6.00
C GLU A 18 0.97 -2.64 -4.49
N LEU A 19 1.68 -1.54 -4.16
CA LEU A 19 1.70 -0.94 -2.82
C LEU A 19 0.27 -0.79 -2.29
N ARG A 20 -0.03 -1.41 -1.16
CA ARG A 20 -1.30 -1.18 -0.48
C ARG A 20 -1.04 -1.10 1.01
N VAL A 21 -1.38 0.07 1.56
CA VAL A 21 -1.25 0.57 2.93
C VAL A 21 -0.01 1.47 3.11
N ALA A 22 -0.21 2.78 2.91
CA ALA A 22 0.38 3.75 3.81
C ALA A 22 -0.51 3.78 5.06
N VAL A 23 -0.02 3.62 6.29
CA VAL A 23 -0.78 4.00 7.49
C VAL A 23 -0.24 5.35 7.92
N LEU A 24 -1.03 6.39 7.69
CA LEU A 24 -0.69 7.74 8.09
C LEU A 24 -1.46 8.06 9.36
N GLY A 25 -0.86 8.03 10.55
CA GLY A 25 -1.58 8.38 11.78
C GLY A 25 -0.70 8.88 12.93
N PRO A 26 -1.25 9.69 13.86
CA PRO A 26 -0.54 10.07 15.08
C PRO A 26 -0.27 8.83 15.96
N PRO A 27 0.79 8.84 16.79
CA PRO A 27 1.25 7.66 17.55
C PRO A 27 0.17 7.20 18.54
N ALA A 28 -0.59 8.16 19.08
CA ALA A 28 -1.66 7.95 20.02
C ALA A 28 -2.91 7.28 19.43
N ALA A 29 -3.08 7.20 18.10
CA ALA A 29 -4.25 6.54 17.51
C ALA A 29 -4.16 5.02 17.57
N VAL A 30 -2.95 4.46 17.60
CA VAL A 30 -2.72 3.00 17.58
C VAL A 30 -2.68 2.41 19.00
N VAL A 31 -2.48 3.25 20.02
CA VAL A 31 -2.45 2.87 21.43
C VAL A 31 -3.70 3.43 22.10
N GLY A 32 -4.75 2.61 22.19
CA GLY A 32 -6.02 3.03 22.79
C GLY A 32 -5.87 3.39 24.27
N ASP A 33 -6.25 4.62 24.62
CA ASP A 33 -7.29 4.91 25.63
C ASP A 33 -7.63 6.42 25.55
N GLY A 34 -8.68 6.79 24.81
CA GLY A 34 -9.01 8.20 24.64
C GLY A 34 -10.15 8.43 23.66
N ALA A 35 -11.34 8.74 24.20
CA ALA A 35 -12.57 8.97 23.46
C ALA A 35 -12.52 10.21 22.56
N HIS A 36 -12.00 10.09 21.33
CA HIS A 36 -12.43 10.97 20.25
C HIS A 36 -13.80 10.52 19.74
N ARG A 37 -14.77 11.44 19.74
CA ARG A 37 -16.16 11.16 19.37
C ARG A 37 -16.22 10.65 17.93
N ARG A 38 -16.90 9.52 17.75
CA ARG A 38 -17.18 8.87 16.46
C ARG A 38 -18.00 9.81 15.57
N THR A 39 -17.36 10.42 14.59
CA THR A 39 -18.04 11.13 13.49
C THR A 39 -17.51 10.58 12.17
N GLY A 40 -18.20 9.60 11.57
CA GLY A 40 -17.80 9.04 10.27
C GLY A 40 -18.50 7.74 9.88
N GLN A 41 -18.67 7.54 8.56
CA GLN A 41 -19.32 6.38 7.93
C GLN A 41 -18.61 5.06 8.25
N ARG A 42 -19.36 3.95 8.25
CA ARG A 42 -18.79 2.61 8.45
C ARG A 42 -17.82 2.23 7.31
N PRO A 43 -16.80 1.40 7.60
CA PRO A 43 -16.04 0.69 6.58
C PRO A 43 -16.97 0.07 5.53
N GLN A 44 -16.72 0.33 4.26
CA GLN A 44 -17.48 -0.28 3.16
C GLN A 44 -16.88 -1.65 2.84
N GLU A 45 -17.69 -2.71 2.80
CA GLU A 45 -17.29 -4.00 2.24
C GLU A 45 -16.98 -3.83 0.75
N ARG A 46 -15.80 -4.28 0.30
CA ARG A 46 -15.35 -4.12 -1.10
C ARG A 46 -15.05 -5.47 -1.74
N PRO A 47 -15.75 -5.84 -2.82
CA PRO A 47 -15.32 -6.95 -3.67
C PRO A 47 -14.14 -6.49 -4.53
N GLY A 48 -12.99 -7.17 -4.43
CA GLY A 48 -11.76 -6.80 -5.13
C GLY A 48 -10.69 -7.90 -5.09
N ALA A 49 -9.51 -7.61 -5.65
CA ALA A 49 -8.37 -8.53 -5.66
C ALA A 49 -7.94 -8.89 -4.21
N HIS A 50 -7.15 -9.96 -4.04
CA HIS A 50 -6.75 -10.46 -2.71
C HIS A 50 -6.19 -9.35 -1.79
N THR A 51 -5.46 -8.40 -2.36
CA THR A 51 -4.89 -7.27 -1.61
C THR A 51 -5.94 -6.22 -1.21
N ASP A 52 -7.03 -6.03 -1.97
CA ASP A 52 -8.14 -5.15 -1.58
C ASP A 52 -8.89 -5.73 -0.38
N ALA A 53 -9.01 -7.06 -0.35
CA ALA A 53 -9.58 -7.77 0.78
C ALA A 53 -8.70 -7.62 2.04
N VAL A 54 -7.38 -7.75 1.92
CA VAL A 54 -6.45 -7.51 3.05
C VAL A 54 -6.64 -6.09 3.58
N VAL A 55 -6.62 -5.08 2.71
CA VAL A 55 -6.75 -3.69 3.15
C VAL A 55 -8.10 -3.38 3.77
N GLY A 56 -9.20 -3.87 3.18
CA GLY A 56 -10.53 -3.68 3.75
C GLY A 56 -10.65 -4.25 5.16
N LEU A 57 -10.09 -5.44 5.40
CA LEU A 57 -10.08 -6.05 6.71
C LEU A 57 -9.14 -5.34 7.71
N VAL A 58 -7.96 -4.88 7.26
CA VAL A 58 -7.06 -4.06 8.07
C VAL A 58 -7.77 -2.77 8.51
N GLU A 59 -8.46 -2.08 7.60
CA GLU A 59 -9.20 -0.85 7.90
C GLU A 59 -10.34 -1.11 8.88
N GLN A 60 -11.12 -2.17 8.65
CA GLN A 60 -12.20 -2.59 9.55
C GLN A 60 -11.67 -2.91 10.96
N ARG A 61 -10.50 -3.54 11.05
CA ARG A 61 -9.88 -3.89 12.33
C ARG A 61 -9.42 -2.65 13.09
N LEU A 62 -8.72 -1.74 12.42
CA LEU A 62 -8.29 -0.46 13.01
C LEU A 62 -9.49 0.37 13.47
N PHE A 63 -10.54 0.44 12.65
CA PHE A 63 -11.78 1.13 13.00
C PHE A 63 -12.46 0.50 14.23
N SER A 64 -12.50 -0.84 14.30
CA SER A 64 -13.07 -1.58 15.45
C SER A 64 -12.26 -1.37 16.73
N ASP A 65 -10.95 -1.14 16.59
CA ASP A 65 -10.04 -0.82 17.70
C ASP A 65 -10.13 0.67 18.12
N GLY A 66 -11.04 1.46 17.53
CA GLY A 66 -11.32 2.84 17.92
C GLY A 66 -10.57 3.91 17.13
N CYS A 67 -9.80 3.52 16.11
CA CYS A 67 -9.10 4.47 15.25
C CYS A 67 -10.07 5.16 14.29
N GLN A 68 -9.83 6.44 13.98
CA GLN A 68 -10.47 7.09 12.84
C GLN A 68 -9.68 6.72 11.58
N THR A 69 -10.34 6.10 10.60
CA THR A 69 -9.69 5.63 9.36
C THR A 69 -10.21 6.40 8.14
N MET A 70 -9.35 6.59 7.14
CA MET A 70 -9.72 7.09 5.82
C MET A 70 -9.09 6.22 4.75
N LEU A 71 -9.90 5.48 4.00
CA LEU A 71 -9.42 4.57 2.95
C LEU A 71 -9.52 5.21 1.56
N LEU A 72 -8.36 5.58 1.01
CA LEU A 72 -8.17 6.10 -0.35
C LEU A 72 -7.85 4.97 -1.32
N VAL A 73 -8.76 4.70 -2.26
CA VAL A 73 -8.63 3.62 -3.24
C VAL A 73 -8.39 4.12 -4.64
N GLY A 74 -7.40 3.53 -5.32
CA GLY A 74 -6.95 3.92 -6.66
C GLY A 74 -8.09 4.11 -7.66
N ASP A 75 -8.93 3.09 -7.84
CA ASP A 75 -10.04 3.12 -8.81
C ASP A 75 -11.07 4.22 -8.48
N GLN A 76 -11.31 4.51 -7.20
CA GLN A 76 -12.27 5.53 -6.77
C GLN A 76 -11.73 6.95 -6.99
N VAL A 77 -10.46 7.17 -6.62
CA VAL A 77 -9.80 8.45 -6.87
C VAL A 77 -9.70 8.72 -8.37
N ARG A 78 -9.41 7.70 -9.18
CA ARG A 78 -9.39 7.80 -10.64
C ARG A 78 -10.77 7.97 -11.28
N HIS A 79 -11.86 7.69 -10.59
CA HIS A 79 -13.20 8.04 -11.08
C HIS A 79 -13.53 9.53 -10.87
N GLY A 80 -12.97 10.15 -9.83
CA GLY A 80 -13.22 11.54 -9.45
C GLY A 80 -11.97 12.42 -9.59
N LEU A 81 -11.25 12.61 -8.47
CA LEU A 81 -10.14 13.54 -8.31
C LEU A 81 -9.06 13.44 -9.42
N ASN A 82 -8.78 12.22 -9.87
CA ASN A 82 -7.75 11.90 -10.85
C ASN A 82 -8.35 11.35 -12.15
N GLY A 83 -9.61 11.65 -12.47
CA GLY A 83 -10.28 11.18 -13.68
C GLY A 83 -9.75 11.78 -14.98
N ASP A 84 -8.97 12.86 -14.88
CA ASP A 84 -8.24 13.48 -15.98
C ASP A 84 -6.89 12.81 -16.29
N LEU A 85 -6.39 11.93 -15.41
CA LEU A 85 -5.07 11.31 -15.54
C LEU A 85 -5.16 9.93 -16.20
N ALA A 86 -4.35 9.71 -17.23
CA ALA A 86 -4.21 8.38 -17.81
C ALA A 86 -3.20 7.52 -17.01
N PHE A 87 -2.49 6.62 -17.70
CA PHE A 87 -1.55 5.66 -17.11
C PHE A 87 -0.11 5.84 -17.59
N THR A 88 0.19 6.98 -18.22
CA THR A 88 1.57 7.35 -18.58
C THR A 88 2.43 7.48 -17.31
N PRO A 89 3.77 7.36 -17.41
CA PRO A 89 4.65 7.60 -16.27
C PRO A 89 4.37 8.94 -15.57
N GLU A 90 4.21 10.01 -16.33
CA GLU A 90 3.96 11.37 -15.84
C GLU A 90 2.60 11.46 -15.12
N ASP A 91 1.55 10.85 -15.69
CA ASP A 91 0.22 10.79 -15.05
C ASP A 91 0.22 9.97 -13.77
N ARG A 92 1.06 8.93 -13.70
CA ARG A 92 1.21 8.12 -12.47
C ARG A 92 1.91 8.92 -11.37
N THR A 93 2.95 9.67 -11.73
CA THR A 93 3.61 10.60 -10.82
C THR A 93 2.64 11.66 -10.29
N GLU A 94 1.87 12.30 -11.17
CA GLU A 94 0.87 13.29 -10.75
C GLU A 94 -0.25 12.65 -9.92
N ASN A 95 -0.68 11.43 -10.25
CA ASN A 95 -1.67 10.68 -9.48
C ASN A 95 -1.20 10.44 -8.04
N ILE A 96 0.05 10.00 -7.85
CA ILE A 96 0.61 9.78 -6.51
C ILE A 96 0.82 11.11 -5.78
N ARG A 97 1.27 12.16 -6.47
CA ARG A 97 1.40 13.51 -5.88
C ARG A 97 0.06 14.03 -5.34
N ARG A 98 -1.02 14.01 -6.15
CA ARG A 98 -2.36 14.47 -5.74
C ARG A 98 -2.89 13.68 -4.55
N VAL A 99 -2.74 12.36 -4.59
CA VAL A 99 -3.18 11.47 -3.51
C VAL A 99 -2.39 11.71 -2.22
N GLY A 100 -1.07 11.91 -2.33
CA GLY A 100 -0.21 12.22 -1.19
C GLY A 100 -0.65 13.49 -0.46
N GLU A 101 -0.99 14.56 -1.20
CA GLU A 101 -1.50 15.81 -0.63
C GLU A 101 -2.86 15.61 0.05
N VAL A 102 -3.77 14.85 -0.57
CA VAL A 102 -5.07 14.52 0.05
C VAL A 102 -4.88 13.69 1.32
N ALA A 103 -3.95 12.73 1.29
CA ALA A 103 -3.63 11.90 2.42
C ALA A 103 -3.04 12.74 3.57
N LEU A 104 -2.21 13.74 3.27
CA LEU A 104 -1.73 14.71 4.25
C LEU A 104 -2.88 15.49 4.91
N LEU A 105 -3.88 15.95 4.14
CA LEU A 105 -5.03 16.67 4.70
C LEU A 105 -5.83 15.82 5.70
N PHE A 106 -6.06 14.53 5.39
CA PHE A 106 -6.75 13.62 6.32
C PHE A 106 -5.90 13.25 7.53
N PHE A 107 -4.59 13.08 7.34
CA PHE A 107 -3.64 12.89 8.43
C PHE A 107 -3.65 14.07 9.40
N LEU A 108 -3.61 15.31 8.89
CA LEU A 108 -3.68 16.53 9.71
C LEU A 108 -5.01 16.66 10.47
N GLN A 109 -6.07 16.00 10.01
CA GLN A 109 -7.36 15.90 10.71
C GLN A 109 -7.40 14.77 11.76
N GLY A 110 -6.30 14.02 11.95
CA GLY A 110 -6.19 12.96 12.94
C GLY A 110 -6.61 11.57 12.46
N ASN A 111 -6.83 11.38 11.16
CA ASN A 111 -7.17 10.07 10.62
C ASN A 111 -5.93 9.22 10.40
N ILE A 112 -6.08 7.91 10.58
CA ILE A 112 -5.28 6.86 9.94
C ILE A 112 -5.68 6.79 8.48
N VAL A 113 -4.87 7.35 7.59
CA VAL A 113 -5.13 7.27 6.14
C VAL A 113 -4.50 6.01 5.59
N ILE A 114 -5.28 5.24 4.83
CA ILE A 114 -4.90 3.99 4.18
C ILE A 114 -5.02 4.15 2.68
N CYS A 115 -3.93 3.89 1.94
CA CYS A 115 -3.83 4.14 0.50
C CYS A 115 -3.57 2.84 -0.28
N THR A 116 -4.34 2.55 -1.35
CA THR A 116 -4.21 1.30 -2.14
C THR A 116 -3.74 1.50 -3.59
N PHE A 117 -2.81 2.43 -3.81
CA PHE A 117 -2.42 2.85 -5.15
C PHE A 117 -1.23 2.08 -5.69
N VAL A 118 -1.25 1.78 -6.98
CA VAL A 118 -0.04 1.36 -7.69
C VAL A 118 0.91 2.54 -7.79
N SER A 119 1.96 2.52 -6.98
CA SER A 119 3.03 3.53 -6.97
C SER A 119 4.34 2.89 -7.44
N PRO A 120 4.54 2.74 -8.77
CA PRO A 120 5.65 1.96 -9.31
C PRO A 120 7.02 2.63 -9.11
N PHE A 121 7.08 3.95 -8.94
CA PHE A 121 8.34 4.70 -8.85
C PHE A 121 8.72 4.95 -7.40
N GLN A 122 9.95 4.63 -7.02
CA GLN A 122 10.50 4.86 -5.69
C GLN A 122 10.49 6.36 -5.33
N GLU A 123 10.85 7.22 -6.29
CA GLU A 123 10.88 8.67 -6.09
C GLU A 123 9.52 9.21 -5.64
N ASP A 124 8.43 8.73 -6.25
CA ASP A 124 7.09 9.18 -5.90
C ASP A 124 6.66 8.73 -4.51
N ARG A 125 7.04 7.51 -4.11
CA ARG A 125 6.79 7.01 -2.74
C ARG A 125 7.59 7.79 -1.72
N GLN A 126 8.86 8.08 -2.03
CA GLN A 126 9.73 8.91 -1.18
C GLN A 126 9.17 10.32 -1.04
N ARG A 127 8.70 10.95 -2.13
CA ARG A 127 8.07 12.27 -2.09
C ARG A 127 6.89 12.29 -1.13
N VAL A 128 6.02 11.28 -1.13
CA VAL A 128 4.89 11.20 -0.19
C VAL A 128 5.35 10.95 1.24
N ARG A 129 6.36 10.10 1.44
CA ARG A 129 6.99 9.88 2.74
C ARG A 129 7.54 11.18 3.35
N ASP A 130 8.17 12.02 2.52
CA ASP A 130 8.76 13.30 2.93
C ASP A 130 7.73 14.39 3.26
N LEU A 131 6.46 14.22 2.87
CA LEU A 131 5.37 15.14 3.28
C LEU A 131 5.03 15.04 4.77
N LEU A 132 5.46 13.96 5.43
CA LEU A 132 5.03 13.60 6.77
C LEU A 132 6.21 13.63 7.76
N PRO A 133 5.95 13.85 9.05
CA PRO A 133 6.98 13.70 10.07
C PRO A 133 7.59 12.29 10.06
N ALA A 134 8.85 12.18 10.45
CA ALA A 134 9.54 10.89 10.55
C ALA A 134 8.71 9.88 11.38
N GLY A 135 8.64 8.63 10.90
CA GLY A 135 7.86 7.57 11.54
C GLY A 135 6.34 7.66 11.35
N ARG A 136 5.82 8.62 10.57
CA ARG A 136 4.37 8.77 10.29
C ARG A 136 3.93 8.23 8.94
N PHE A 137 4.88 7.78 8.12
CA PHE A 137 4.62 7.07 6.89
C PHE A 137 5.12 5.63 7.05
N VAL A 138 4.25 4.67 6.79
CA VAL A 138 4.54 3.24 6.84
C VAL A 138 4.31 2.66 5.47
N GLU A 139 5.34 2.17 4.79
CA GLU A 139 5.22 1.52 3.50
C GLU A 139 4.94 0.02 3.69
N VAL A 140 3.76 -0.42 3.27
CA VAL A 140 3.41 -1.84 3.23
C VAL A 140 3.61 -2.38 1.82
N PHE A 141 4.62 -3.22 1.68
CA PHE A 141 4.99 -3.86 0.43
C PHE A 141 4.39 -5.27 0.35
N VAL A 142 3.46 -5.45 -0.59
CA VAL A 142 2.81 -6.74 -0.86
C VAL A 142 3.64 -7.49 -1.90
N ASP A 143 4.52 -8.37 -1.43
CA ASP A 143 5.51 -9.06 -2.25
C ASP A 143 4.89 -10.30 -2.92
N THR A 144 4.13 -10.07 -3.98
CA THR A 144 3.58 -11.13 -4.84
C THR A 144 4.30 -11.10 -6.19
N PRO A 145 4.92 -12.21 -6.63
CA PRO A 145 5.55 -12.31 -7.95
C PRO A 145 4.57 -12.05 -9.10
N LEU A 146 5.04 -11.36 -10.14
CA LEU A 146 4.25 -10.95 -11.30
C LEU A 146 3.62 -12.16 -11.99
N GLU A 147 4.32 -13.28 -12.09
CA GLU A 147 3.77 -14.49 -12.71
C GLU A 147 2.52 -14.99 -11.97
N GLU A 148 2.48 -14.82 -10.64
CA GLU A 148 1.31 -15.16 -9.82
C GLU A 148 0.20 -14.11 -9.99
N CYS A 149 0.55 -12.83 -10.13
CA CYS A 149 -0.39 -11.74 -10.41
C CYS A 149 -1.07 -11.94 -11.78
N GLU A 150 -0.28 -12.25 -12.81
CA GLU A 150 -0.74 -12.62 -14.16
C GLU A 150 -1.58 -13.90 -14.16
N ARG A 151 -1.23 -14.89 -13.33
CA ARG A 151 -1.99 -16.13 -13.20
C ARG A 151 -3.37 -15.89 -12.57
N ARG A 152 -3.46 -14.99 -11.58
CA ARG A 152 -4.72 -14.66 -10.89
C ARG A 152 -5.62 -13.78 -11.76
N ASP A 153 -5.05 -12.77 -12.41
CA ASP A 153 -5.67 -11.77 -13.32
C ASP A 153 -7.21 -11.61 -13.21
N PRO A 154 -7.75 -11.25 -12.03
CA PRO A 154 -9.19 -11.28 -11.78
C PRO A 154 -9.96 -10.27 -12.64
N LYS A 155 -9.27 -9.22 -13.12
CA LYS A 155 -9.83 -8.17 -13.98
C LYS A 155 -9.47 -8.37 -15.47
N GLY A 156 -8.71 -9.41 -15.83
CA GLY A 156 -8.27 -9.66 -17.20
C GLY A 156 -7.30 -8.59 -17.75
N LEU A 157 -6.67 -7.79 -16.88
CA LEU A 157 -5.82 -6.66 -17.27
C LEU A 157 -4.48 -7.14 -17.80
N TYR A 158 -3.87 -8.13 -17.16
CA TYR A 158 -2.58 -8.67 -17.60
C TYR A 158 -2.72 -9.39 -18.94
N ALA A 159 -3.77 -10.19 -19.14
CA ALA A 159 -4.04 -10.84 -20.41
C ALA A 159 -4.21 -9.85 -21.56
N ARG A 160 -4.91 -8.73 -21.33
CA ARG A 160 -5.09 -7.65 -22.33
C ARG A 160 -3.79 -6.88 -22.59
N ALA A 161 -3.00 -6.61 -21.55
CA ALA A 161 -1.70 -5.97 -21.67
C ALA A 161 -0.72 -6.82 -22.50
N ARG A 162 -0.68 -8.15 -22.29
CA ARG A 162 0.14 -9.09 -23.07
C ARG A 162 -0.24 -9.12 -24.55
N LYS A 163 -1.50 -8.80 -24.89
CA LYS A 163 -1.99 -8.64 -26.28
C LYS A 163 -1.71 -7.25 -26.87
N GLY A 164 -1.15 -6.32 -26.08
CA GLY A 164 -0.91 -4.93 -26.50
C GLY A 164 -2.14 -4.03 -26.46
N GLU A 165 -3.26 -4.49 -25.88
CA GLU A 165 -4.50 -3.71 -25.78
C GLU A 165 -4.46 -2.66 -24.66
N ILE A 166 -3.54 -2.81 -23.70
CA ILE A 166 -3.31 -1.89 -22.59
C ILE A 166 -1.85 -1.44 -22.64
N ALA A 167 -1.64 -0.16 -22.91
CA ALA A 167 -0.33 0.48 -22.82
C ALA A 167 0.04 0.79 -21.36
N HIS A 168 1.35 0.90 -21.08
CA HIS A 168 1.88 1.29 -19.77
C HIS A 168 1.37 0.43 -18.59
N MET A 169 1.21 -0.87 -18.84
CA MET A 169 0.85 -1.82 -17.79
C MET A 169 2.08 -2.07 -16.90
N THR A 170 1.93 -1.78 -15.62
CA THR A 170 2.97 -2.00 -14.61
C THR A 170 3.40 -3.47 -14.61
N GLY A 171 4.71 -3.72 -14.59
CA GLY A 171 5.30 -5.06 -14.66
C GLY A 171 5.36 -5.67 -16.07
N ILE A 172 4.71 -5.07 -17.08
CA ILE A 172 4.72 -5.58 -18.46
C ILE A 172 5.39 -4.59 -19.42
N SER A 173 4.80 -3.40 -19.57
CA SER A 173 5.26 -2.34 -20.48
C SER A 173 5.64 -1.05 -19.75
N SER A 174 5.47 -1.01 -18.43
CA SER A 174 5.96 0.02 -17.51
C SER A 174 6.70 -0.66 -16.34
N PRO A 175 7.83 -0.12 -15.87
CA PRO A 175 8.56 -0.73 -14.76
C PRO A 175 7.80 -0.64 -13.44
N TYR A 176 8.21 -1.49 -12.50
CA TYR A 176 7.89 -1.36 -11.08
C TYR A 176 9.20 -1.44 -10.28
N GLU A 177 9.48 -0.40 -9.50
CA GLU A 177 10.64 -0.30 -8.66
C GLU A 177 10.29 -0.78 -7.25
N ALA A 178 10.68 -2.01 -6.93
CA ALA A 178 10.47 -2.62 -5.62
C ALA A 178 10.90 -1.71 -4.46
N PRO A 179 10.10 -1.56 -3.40
CA PRO A 179 10.56 -0.95 -2.16
C PRO A 179 11.78 -1.69 -1.63
N GLN A 180 12.83 -0.96 -1.27
CA GLN A 180 14.04 -1.54 -0.68
C GLN A 180 13.92 -1.64 0.84
N ASP A 181 13.38 -0.59 1.47
CA ASP A 181 13.29 -0.44 2.92
C ASP A 181 11.84 -0.21 3.37
N ALA A 182 10.91 -1.05 2.92
CA ALA A 182 9.54 -1.00 3.38
C ALA A 182 9.43 -1.41 4.85
N GLU A 183 8.66 -0.67 5.64
CA GLU A 183 8.43 -0.97 7.07
C GLU A 183 7.74 -2.33 7.28
N ILE A 184 6.86 -2.72 6.35
CA ILE A 184 6.13 -3.99 6.41
C ILE A 184 6.21 -4.65 5.04
N ARG A 185 6.65 -5.91 5.00
CA ARG A 185 6.62 -6.75 3.79
C ARG A 185 5.68 -7.92 4.02
N VAL A 186 4.68 -8.07 3.16
CA VAL A 186 3.69 -9.15 3.24
C VAL A 186 3.81 -10.06 2.02
N GLU A 187 4.27 -11.29 2.24
CA GLU A 187 4.23 -12.33 1.20
C GLU A 187 2.83 -12.96 1.14
N THR A 188 2.17 -12.94 -0.02
CA THR A 188 0.80 -13.48 -0.14
C THR A 188 0.74 -14.92 -0.63
N ILE A 189 1.87 -15.48 -1.08
CA ILE A 189 1.91 -16.86 -1.57
C ILE A 189 1.87 -17.81 -0.37
N GLY A 190 0.90 -18.71 -0.35
CA GLY A 190 0.79 -19.74 0.67
C GLY A 190 0.22 -19.27 2.01
N LYS A 191 -0.16 -17.99 2.13
CA LYS A 191 -0.81 -17.43 3.32
C LYS A 191 -2.31 -17.24 3.11
N GLY A 192 -3.06 -17.43 4.19
CA GLY A 192 -4.48 -17.08 4.23
C GLY A 192 -4.69 -15.56 4.26
N LEU A 193 -5.90 -15.11 3.90
CA LEU A 193 -6.26 -13.69 3.96
C LEU A 193 -6.09 -13.13 5.39
N GLU A 194 -6.66 -13.82 6.37
CA GLU A 194 -6.59 -13.43 7.79
C GLU A 194 -5.16 -13.42 8.32
N GLU A 195 -4.30 -14.33 7.85
CA GLU A 195 -2.90 -14.37 8.24
C GLU A 195 -2.15 -13.12 7.78
N CYS A 196 -2.36 -12.70 6.52
CA CYS A 196 -1.81 -11.45 6.01
C CYS A 196 -2.33 -10.22 6.77
N VAL A 197 -3.61 -10.21 7.15
CA VAL A 197 -4.22 -9.12 7.92
C VAL A 197 -3.59 -9.01 9.31
N GLU A 198 -3.44 -10.13 10.02
CA GLU A 198 -2.83 -10.15 11.35
C GLU A 198 -1.35 -9.74 11.32
N GLU A 199 -0.60 -10.11 10.29
CA GLU A 199 0.78 -9.66 10.09
C GLU A 199 0.88 -8.13 9.95
N VAL A 200 0.01 -7.54 9.12
CA VAL A 200 -0.04 -6.08 8.94
C VAL A 200 -0.45 -5.39 10.24
N ILE A 201 -1.53 -5.83 10.88
CA ILE A 201 -2.02 -5.22 12.12
C ILE A 201 -0.99 -5.36 13.25
N GLY A 202 -0.34 -6.52 13.37
CA GLY A 202 0.73 -6.77 14.34
C GLY A 202 1.88 -5.79 14.18
N ALA A 203 2.42 -5.68 12.96
CA ALA A 203 3.51 -4.76 12.66
C ALA A 203 3.11 -3.29 12.87
N LEU A 204 1.89 -2.89 12.49
CA LEU A 204 1.39 -1.54 12.75
C LEU A 204 1.31 -1.21 14.25
N ARG A 205 0.88 -2.17 15.08
CA ARG A 205 0.85 -2.01 16.54
C ARG A 205 2.24 -1.88 17.13
N GLU A 206 3.21 -2.62 16.61
CA GLU A 206 4.61 -2.52 17.05
C GLU A 206 5.22 -1.16 16.68
N LEU A 207 5.00 -0.70 15.45
CA LEU A 207 5.44 0.63 14.99
C LEU A 207 4.77 1.75 15.78
N GLY A 208 3.47 1.62 16.09
CA GLY A 208 2.71 2.60 16.86
C GLY A 208 3.11 2.69 18.34
N ARG A 209 3.82 1.70 18.89
CA ARG A 209 4.36 1.73 20.26
C ARG A 209 5.66 2.54 20.36
N GLY A 210 6.27 2.90 19.24
CA GLY A 210 7.47 3.74 19.18
C GLY A 210 7.15 5.24 19.32
N GLU A 211 7.62 5.81 20.44
CA GLU A 211 7.88 7.24 20.69
C GLU A 211 6.67 8.22 20.73
N GLU A 212 6.30 8.61 21.96
CA GLU A 212 5.95 10.00 22.23
C GLU A 212 7.22 10.85 22.09
N PRO A 213 7.24 11.89 21.25
CA PRO A 213 8.32 12.88 21.30
C PRO A 213 8.24 13.62 22.64
N GLN A 214 9.34 13.66 23.39
CA GLN A 214 9.53 14.60 24.50
C GLN A 214 9.69 16.03 24.00
#